data_AF-A0A504Z1P1-F1
#
_entry.id   AF-A0A504Z1P1-F1
#
_cell.length_a   1.000
_cell.length_b   1.000
_cell.length_c   1.000
_cell.angle_alpha   90.00
_cell.angle_beta   90.00
_cell.angle_gamma   90.00
#
_symmetry.space_group_name_H-M   'P 1'
#
loop_
_entity.id
_entity.type
_entity.pdbx_description
1 polymer ?
#
loop_
_entity_poly.entity_id
_entity_poly.type
_entity_poly.pdbx_seq_one_letter_code
_entity_poly.pdbx_strand_id
1 'polypeptide(L)'
;MRLFSPQVINYPVNFFDMSGFIGKWKLVDSRDFDKVMVELGVGYMTRKIAENTKPTVTITKFGEDGLTMKTESTFKTSEISFQFGVEFDETTADGRQVKSTVTKDSDYRITQVQKHPNADTHIVRQVENDIMDTTVTVRDVVSHRRYQRIK
;
A
#
# COMPACT_ATOMS: atom_id res chain seq x y z
N MET A 1 -45.47 7.99 -37.00
CA MET A 1 -45.04 7.27 -35.80
C MET A 1 -43.52 7.44 -35.69
N ARG A 2 -43.04 8.42 -34.92
CA ARG A 2 -41.60 8.65 -34.73
C ARG A 2 -41.14 7.80 -33.55
N LEU A 3 -40.33 6.78 -33.82
CA LEU A 3 -39.69 5.97 -32.80
C LEU A 3 -38.58 6.82 -32.16
N PHE A 4 -38.71 7.12 -30.87
CA PHE A 4 -37.64 7.71 -30.08
C PHE A 4 -36.59 6.63 -29.80
N SER A 5 -35.36 6.88 -30.24
CA SER A 5 -34.19 6.10 -29.83
C SER A 5 -33.86 6.42 -28.36
N PRO A 6 -33.68 5.42 -27.47
CA PRO A 6 -33.26 5.68 -26.10
C PRO A 6 -31.82 6.20 -26.09
N GLN A 7 -31.62 7.40 -25.52
CA GLN A 7 -30.27 7.89 -25.24
C GLN A 7 -29.67 7.07 -24.10
N VAL A 8 -28.51 6.46 -24.36
CA VAL A 8 -27.68 5.81 -23.35
C VAL A 8 -27.09 6.91 -22.47
N ILE A 9 -27.55 6.98 -21.22
CA ILE A 9 -26.97 7.86 -20.20
C ILE A 9 -25.68 7.19 -19.71
N ASN A 10 -24.54 7.65 -20.22
CA ASN A 10 -23.25 7.30 -19.64
C ASN A 10 -23.09 8.08 -18.33
N TYR A 11 -23.23 7.41 -17.19
CA TYR A 11 -22.70 7.95 -15.94
C TYR A 11 -21.18 8.03 -16.06
N PRO A 12 -20.52 9.12 -15.65
CA PRO A 12 -19.08 9.14 -15.56
C PRO A 12 -18.68 8.07 -14.54
N VAL A 13 -18.12 6.96 -15.03
CA VAL A 13 -17.35 6.06 -14.18
C VAL A 13 -16.20 6.91 -13.68
N ASN A 14 -16.16 7.22 -12.38
CA ASN A 14 -15.06 7.97 -11.78
C ASN A 14 -13.81 7.11 -11.85
N PHE A 15 -13.10 7.19 -12.97
CA PHE A 15 -11.77 6.62 -13.12
C PHE A 15 -10.82 7.52 -12.36
N PHE A 16 -10.47 7.12 -11.15
CA PHE A 16 -9.34 7.74 -10.47
C PHE A 16 -8.05 7.43 -11.26
N ASP A 17 -7.13 8.38 -11.40
CA ASP A 17 -5.81 8.20 -12.02
C ASP A 17 -4.82 7.54 -11.03
N MET A 18 -4.02 6.58 -11.47
CA MET A 18 -2.99 5.91 -10.66
C MET A 18 -1.58 6.46 -10.88
N SER A 19 -1.41 7.37 -11.85
CA SER A 19 -0.11 7.87 -12.30
C SER A 19 0.75 8.42 -11.15
N GLY A 20 0.11 9.04 -10.15
CA GLY A 20 0.78 9.58 -8.96
C GLY A 20 1.59 8.54 -8.19
N PHE A 21 1.14 7.28 -8.13
CA PHE A 21 1.83 6.21 -7.40
C PHE A 21 2.94 5.54 -8.21
N ILE A 22 2.81 5.50 -9.54
CA ILE A 22 3.74 4.77 -10.42
C ILE A 22 5.15 5.36 -10.29
N GLY A 23 6.14 4.49 -10.12
CA GLY A 23 7.55 4.87 -10.01
C GLY A 23 8.27 4.19 -8.87
N LYS A 24 9.45 4.72 -8.54
CA LYS A 24 10.32 4.19 -7.48
C LYS A 24 10.38 5.15 -6.32
N TRP A 25 10.30 4.62 -5.10
CA TRP A 25 10.14 5.37 -3.87
C TRP A 25 11.14 4.86 -2.83
N LYS A 26 12.04 5.71 -2.33
CA LYS A 26 13.02 5.33 -1.33
C LYS A 26 12.63 5.84 0.04
N LEU A 27 12.67 5.00 1.07
CA LEU A 27 12.44 5.43 2.44
C LEU A 27 13.51 6.47 2.84
N VAL A 28 13.06 7.63 3.32
CA VAL A 28 13.93 8.71 3.80
C VAL A 28 13.73 9.02 5.29
N ASP A 29 12.55 8.78 5.83
CA ASP A 29 12.24 8.95 7.26
C ASP A 29 11.28 7.86 7.76
N SER A 30 11.41 7.46 9.02
CA SER A 30 10.56 6.46 9.66
C SER A 30 10.51 6.67 11.16
N ARG A 31 9.30 6.80 11.71
CA ARG A 31 9.03 7.02 13.14
C ARG A 31 8.12 5.93 13.68
N ASP A 32 8.42 5.45 14.88
CA ASP A 32 7.60 4.48 15.64
C ASP A 32 7.32 3.13 14.96
N PHE A 33 8.05 2.79 13.89
CA PHE A 33 7.84 1.52 13.19
C PHE A 33 8.22 0.29 14.01
N ASP A 34 9.19 0.41 14.93
CA ASP A 34 9.51 -0.65 15.89
C ASP A 34 8.34 -0.97 16.83
N LYS A 35 7.60 0.06 17.28
CA LYS A 35 6.41 -0.14 18.13
C LYS A 35 5.33 -0.93 17.39
N VAL A 36 5.10 -0.63 16.11
CA VAL A 36 4.18 -1.41 15.25
C VAL A 36 4.67 -2.85 15.12
N MET A 37 5.96 -3.07 14.89
CA MET A 37 6.51 -4.41 14.78
C MET A 37 6.43 -5.19 16.11
N VAL A 38 6.58 -4.53 17.26
CA VAL A 38 6.34 -5.14 18.58
C VAL A 38 4.88 -5.58 18.72
N GLU A 39 3.93 -4.72 18.35
CA GLU A 39 2.50 -5.01 18.43
C GLU A 39 2.10 -6.20 17.54
N LEU A 40 2.77 -6.36 16.40
CA LEU A 40 2.60 -7.49 15.48
C LEU A 40 3.33 -8.78 15.92
N GLY A 41 4.04 -8.76 17.04
CA GLY A 41 4.76 -9.91 17.57
C GLY A 41 6.07 -10.23 16.82
N VAL A 42 6.61 -9.29 16.04
CA VAL A 42 7.88 -9.48 15.31
C VAL A 42 9.03 -9.59 16.30
N GLY A 43 9.85 -10.64 16.18
CA GLY A 43 10.99 -10.89 17.08
C GLY A 43 12.05 -9.79 17.08
N TYR A 44 12.71 -9.57 18.23
CA TYR A 44 13.67 -8.47 18.47
C TYR A 44 14.75 -8.34 17.39
N MET A 45 15.38 -9.46 17.00
CA MET A 45 16.45 -9.46 15.99
C MET A 45 15.96 -8.97 14.62
N THR A 46 14.79 -9.42 14.19
CA THR A 46 14.17 -8.99 12.92
C THR A 46 13.88 -7.49 12.93
N ARG A 47 13.37 -6.97 14.06
CA ARG A 47 13.09 -5.53 14.21
C ARG A 47 14.36 -4.68 14.10
N LYS A 48 15.44 -5.09 14.76
CA LYS A 48 16.74 -4.38 14.70
C LYS A 48 17.29 -4.32 13.29
N ILE A 49 17.15 -5.39 12.51
CA ILE A 49 17.53 -5.37 11.10
C ILE A 49 16.62 -4.41 10.32
N ALA A 50 15.30 -4.52 10.50
CA ALA A 50 14.32 -3.70 9.78
C ALA A 50 14.50 -2.19 10.02
N GLU A 51 14.78 -1.77 11.26
CA GLU A 51 15.05 -0.37 11.64
C GLU A 51 16.23 0.25 10.85
N ASN A 52 17.22 -0.56 10.49
CA ASN A 52 18.42 -0.10 9.79
C ASN A 52 18.30 -0.19 8.26
N THR A 53 17.18 -0.68 7.75
CA THR A 53 16.95 -0.77 6.29
C THR A 53 16.31 0.51 5.75
N LYS A 54 16.70 0.89 4.53
CA LYS A 54 16.04 1.95 3.75
C LYS A 54 15.44 1.35 2.49
N PRO A 55 14.29 0.64 2.60
CA PRO A 55 13.70 -0.05 1.48
C PRO A 55 13.33 0.90 0.34
N THR A 56 13.42 0.38 -0.87
CA THR A 56 12.87 0.99 -2.08
C THR A 56 11.58 0.27 -2.44
N VAL A 57 10.51 1.00 -2.69
CA VAL A 57 9.24 0.48 -3.22
C VAL A 57 9.14 0.88 -4.69
N THR A 58 9.05 -0.09 -5.58
CA THR A 58 8.73 0.10 -7.00
C THR A 58 7.25 -0.21 -7.20
N ILE A 59 6.49 0.74 -7.75
CA ILE A 59 5.07 0.61 -8.03
C ILE A 59 4.85 0.68 -9.53
N THR A 60 4.20 -0.34 -10.09
CA THR A 60 3.84 -0.45 -11.50
C THR A 60 2.36 -0.77 -11.68
N LYS A 61 1.83 -0.53 -12.88
CA LYS A 61 0.43 -0.85 -13.22
C LYS A 61 0.22 -2.36 -13.31
N PHE A 62 -0.90 -2.85 -12.79
CA PHE A 62 -1.34 -4.24 -12.91
C PHE A 62 -2.79 -4.27 -13.40
N GLY A 63 -3.00 -4.59 -14.68
CA GLY A 63 -4.32 -4.46 -15.30
C GLY A 63 -4.80 -3.00 -15.33
N GLU A 64 -6.11 -2.79 -15.52
CA GLU A 64 -6.69 -1.44 -15.56
C GLU A 64 -6.86 -0.82 -14.18
N ASP A 65 -7.34 -1.60 -13.21
CA ASP A 65 -7.68 -1.17 -11.84
C ASP A 65 -6.84 -1.86 -10.77
N GLY A 66 -5.52 -1.89 -10.98
CA GLY A 66 -4.61 -2.56 -10.05
C GLY A 66 -3.17 -2.07 -10.12
N LEU A 67 -2.41 -2.43 -9.08
CA LEU A 67 -1.00 -2.11 -8.94
C LEU A 67 -0.19 -3.36 -8.56
N THR A 68 1.06 -3.36 -9.00
CA THR A 68 2.11 -4.23 -8.45
C THR A 68 3.02 -3.37 -7.58
N MET A 69 3.29 -3.82 -6.36
CA MET A 69 4.22 -3.19 -5.43
C MET A 69 5.33 -4.15 -5.07
N LYS A 70 6.56 -3.81 -5.49
CA LYS A 70 7.78 -4.54 -5.13
C LYS A 70 8.56 -3.73 -4.10
N THR A 71 8.76 -4.30 -2.92
CA THR A 71 9.57 -3.70 -1.85
C THR A 71 10.90 -4.42 -1.76
N GLU A 72 11.99 -3.67 -1.90
CA GLU A 72 13.37 -4.18 -1.93
C GLU A 72 14.16 -3.56 -0.78
N SER A 73 14.80 -4.40 0.03
CA SER A 73 15.73 -4.00 1.09
C SER A 73 16.96 -4.89 1.05
N THR A 74 18.01 -4.54 1.81
CA THR A 74 19.18 -5.43 1.98
C THR A 74 18.85 -6.73 2.71
N PHE A 75 17.69 -6.80 3.37
CA PHE A 75 17.27 -7.96 4.15
C PHE A 75 16.36 -8.90 3.35
N LYS A 76 15.32 -8.35 2.73
CA LYS A 76 14.29 -9.12 2.02
C LYS A 76 13.70 -8.31 0.87
N THR A 77 13.28 -9.04 -0.16
CA THR A 77 12.43 -8.53 -1.23
C THR A 77 11.04 -9.17 -1.11
N SER A 78 10.00 -8.37 -1.23
CA SER A 78 8.61 -8.83 -1.29
C SER A 78 7.88 -8.17 -2.46
N GLU A 79 6.92 -8.86 -3.06
CA GLU A 79 6.13 -8.34 -4.16
C GLU A 79 4.68 -8.76 -4.01
N ILE A 80 3.77 -7.81 -4.22
CA ILE A 80 2.32 -8.06 -4.28
C ILE A 80 1.78 -7.45 -5.56
N SER A 81 0.81 -8.13 -6.19
CA SER A 81 0.02 -7.60 -7.29
C SER A 81 -1.45 -7.76 -6.95
N PHE A 82 -2.23 -6.68 -7.06
CA PHE A 82 -3.62 -6.67 -6.62
C PHE A 82 -4.49 -5.80 -7.52
N GLN A 83 -5.78 -6.14 -7.55
CA GLN A 83 -6.83 -5.27 -8.07
C GLN A 83 -7.49 -4.53 -6.89
N PHE A 84 -7.87 -3.27 -7.09
CA PHE A 84 -8.51 -2.51 -6.02
C PHE A 84 -9.86 -3.11 -5.61
N GLY A 85 -10.14 -3.13 -4.32
CA GLY A 85 -11.36 -3.67 -3.74
C GLY A 85 -11.46 -5.20 -3.73
N VAL A 86 -10.48 -5.91 -4.28
CA VAL A 86 -10.45 -7.38 -4.32
C VAL A 86 -9.56 -7.90 -3.19
N GLU A 87 -10.07 -8.84 -2.41
CA GLU A 87 -9.31 -9.52 -1.37
C GLU A 87 -8.33 -10.55 -1.98
N PHE A 88 -7.11 -10.62 -1.46
CA PHE A 88 -6.08 -11.57 -1.89
C PHE A 88 -5.26 -12.10 -0.70
N ASP A 89 -4.62 -13.25 -0.91
CA ASP A 89 -3.67 -13.81 0.05
C ASP A 89 -2.32 -13.10 -0.04
N GLU A 90 -1.82 -12.60 1.10
CA GLU A 90 -0.52 -11.93 1.20
C GLU A 90 0.34 -12.62 2.26
N THR A 91 1.60 -12.89 1.89
CA THR A 91 2.66 -13.20 2.85
C THR A 91 3.45 -11.92 3.14
N THR A 92 3.35 -11.41 4.36
CA THR A 92 4.01 -10.16 4.74
C THR A 92 5.53 -10.33 4.81
N ALA A 93 6.28 -9.21 4.84
CA ALA A 93 7.74 -9.25 4.91
C ALA A 93 8.26 -10.00 6.15
N ASP A 94 7.52 -9.95 7.26
CA ASP A 94 7.81 -10.66 8.51
C ASP A 94 7.24 -12.10 8.57
N GLY A 95 6.55 -12.56 7.51
CA GLY A 95 6.14 -13.95 7.33
C GLY A 95 4.74 -14.30 7.82
N ARG A 96 3.92 -13.31 8.21
CA ARG A 96 2.51 -13.55 8.52
C ARG A 96 1.74 -13.83 7.23
N GLN A 97 0.78 -14.76 7.31
CA GLN A 97 -0.23 -14.98 6.29
C GLN A 97 -1.45 -14.14 6.61
N VAL A 98 -1.81 -13.22 5.72
CA VAL A 98 -2.93 -12.29 5.92
C VAL A 98 -3.84 -12.28 4.70
N LYS A 99 -5.10 -11.89 4.92
CA LYS A 99 -6.01 -11.51 3.84
C LYS A 99 -5.94 -10.01 3.64
N SER A 100 -5.55 -9.58 2.45
CA SER A 100 -5.32 -8.17 2.15
C SER A 100 -6.35 -7.64 1.17
N THR A 101 -6.79 -6.41 1.40
CA THR A 101 -7.59 -5.65 0.44
C THR A 101 -6.98 -4.25 0.32
N VAL A 102 -6.76 -3.78 -0.90
CA VAL A 102 -6.34 -2.40 -1.15
C VAL A 102 -7.49 -1.64 -1.80
N THR A 103 -7.91 -0.54 -1.19
CA THR A 103 -8.88 0.39 -1.75
C THR A 103 -8.18 1.61 -2.30
N LYS A 104 -8.76 2.15 -3.39
CA LYS A 104 -8.37 3.43 -3.93
C LYS A 104 -9.33 4.48 -3.43
N ASP A 105 -8.85 5.33 -2.53
CA ASP A 105 -9.68 6.35 -1.87
C ASP A 105 -9.70 7.65 -2.70
N SER A 106 -8.64 7.91 -3.47
CA SER A 106 -8.54 8.99 -4.46
C SER A 106 -7.37 8.72 -5.45
N ASP A 107 -7.12 9.66 -6.37
CA ASP A 107 -5.96 9.62 -7.29
C ASP A 107 -4.61 9.54 -6.57
N TYR A 108 -4.57 10.04 -5.34
CA TYR A 108 -3.35 10.22 -4.57
C TYR A 108 -3.38 9.48 -3.23
N ARG A 109 -4.44 8.71 -2.94
CA ARG A 109 -4.60 8.00 -1.67
C ARG A 109 -5.08 6.57 -1.87
N ILE A 110 -4.37 5.64 -1.24
CA ILE A 110 -4.80 4.24 -1.13
C ILE A 110 -4.75 3.78 0.32
N THR A 111 -5.66 2.88 0.66
CA THR A 111 -5.70 2.21 1.97
C THR A 111 -5.59 0.71 1.77
N GLN A 112 -4.65 0.07 2.44
CA GLN A 112 -4.50 -1.37 2.50
C GLN A 112 -4.89 -1.84 3.90
N VAL A 113 -5.79 -2.82 3.97
CA VAL A 113 -6.15 -3.51 5.21
C VAL A 113 -5.63 -4.94 5.11
N GLN A 114 -4.79 -5.33 6.07
CA GLN A 114 -4.29 -6.69 6.23
C GLN A 114 -5.01 -7.32 7.42
N LYS A 115 -5.88 -8.28 7.18
CA LYS A 115 -6.60 -9.02 8.21
C LYS A 115 -5.78 -10.19 8.70
N HIS A 116 -5.60 -10.28 10.02
CA HIS A 116 -4.85 -11.35 10.68
C HIS A 116 -5.55 -11.72 11.99
N PRO A 117 -5.58 -13.01 12.41
CA PRO A 117 -6.29 -13.44 13.62
C PRO A 117 -5.95 -12.66 14.91
N ASN A 118 -4.72 -12.15 15.02
CA ASN A 118 -4.28 -11.43 16.22
C ASN A 118 -4.62 -9.93 16.23
N ALA A 119 -4.50 -9.28 15.06
CA ALA A 119 -4.69 -7.83 14.90
C ALA A 119 -4.68 -7.47 13.43
N ASP A 120 -5.61 -6.61 13.02
CA ASP A 120 -5.61 -6.01 11.70
C ASP A 120 -4.53 -4.93 11.59
N THR A 121 -3.94 -4.80 10.41
CA THR A 121 -3.00 -3.71 10.08
C THR A 121 -3.62 -2.82 9.01
N HIS A 122 -3.70 -1.53 9.29
CA HIS A 122 -4.16 -0.52 8.35
C HIS A 122 -2.98 0.29 7.83
N ILE A 123 -2.79 0.31 6.51
CA ILE A 123 -1.69 1.00 5.85
C ILE A 123 -2.27 2.00 4.86
N VAL A 124 -2.15 3.28 5.19
CA VAL A 124 -2.56 4.37 4.29
C VAL A 124 -1.33 4.90 3.58
N ARG A 125 -1.39 5.05 2.26
CA ARG A 125 -0.36 5.71 1.46
C ARG A 125 -0.96 6.92 0.76
N GLN A 126 -0.41 8.09 1.03
CA GLN A 126 -0.78 9.35 0.41
C GLN A 126 0.41 9.88 -0.37
N VAL A 127 0.20 10.16 -1.66
CA VAL A 127 1.18 10.84 -2.51
C VAL A 127 0.86 12.32 -2.56
N GLU A 128 1.88 13.15 -2.44
CA GLU A 128 1.83 14.56 -2.76
C GLU A 128 3.18 14.95 -3.38
N ASN A 129 3.16 15.43 -4.62
CA ASN A 129 4.36 15.70 -5.41
C ASN A 129 5.28 14.46 -5.52
N ASP A 130 6.52 14.59 -5.06
CA ASP A 130 7.53 13.52 -5.02
C ASP A 130 7.66 12.88 -3.64
N ILE A 131 6.66 13.06 -2.76
CA ILE A 131 6.60 12.45 -1.43
C ILE A 131 5.44 11.47 -1.35
N MET A 132 5.72 10.27 -0.84
CA MET A 132 4.71 9.31 -0.43
C MET A 132 4.81 9.11 1.08
N ASP A 133 3.86 9.70 1.81
CA ASP A 133 3.71 9.49 3.25
C ASP A 133 2.86 8.22 3.47
N THR A 134 3.38 7.32 4.31
CA THR A 134 2.76 6.05 4.68
C THR A 134 2.49 6.03 6.17
N THR A 135 1.24 5.83 6.55
CA THR A 135 0.84 5.65 7.96
C THR A 135 0.43 4.21 8.18
N VAL A 136 1.05 3.56 9.16
CA VAL A 136 0.74 2.17 9.56
C VAL A 136 0.11 2.20 10.93
N THR A 137 -1.08 1.64 11.07
CA THR A 137 -1.82 1.57 12.33
C THR A 137 -2.12 0.11 12.68
N VAL A 138 -1.79 -0.28 13.91
CA VAL A 138 -2.13 -1.58 14.49
C VAL A 138 -2.65 -1.31 15.89
N ARG A 139 -3.93 -1.61 16.14
CA ARG A 139 -4.63 -1.18 17.37
C ARG A 139 -4.45 0.32 17.61
N ASP A 140 -3.91 0.71 18.77
CA ASP A 140 -3.66 2.11 19.15
C ASP A 140 -2.25 2.61 18.75
N VAL A 141 -1.43 1.77 18.12
CA VAL A 141 -0.06 2.09 17.74
C VAL A 141 -0.03 2.61 16.31
N VAL A 142 0.58 3.78 16.12
CA VAL A 142 0.72 4.44 14.81
C VAL A 142 2.20 4.65 14.50
N SER A 143 2.59 4.34 13.26
CA SER A 143 3.90 4.65 12.69
C SER A 143 3.74 5.51 11.43
N HIS A 144 4.68 6.44 11.25
CA HIS A 144 4.75 7.29 10.04
C HIS A 144 6.06 7.02 9.31
N ARG A 145 5.96 6.80 8.01
CA ARG A 145 7.09 6.52 7.12
C ARG A 145 7.00 7.43 5.91
N ARG A 146 8.10 8.07 5.54
CA ARG A 146 8.17 8.96 4.39
C ARG A 146 9.07 8.37 3.33
N TYR A 147 8.56 8.32 2.11
CA TYR A 147 9.31 7.90 0.94
C TYR A 147 9.46 9.05 -0.04
N GLN A 148 10.66 9.20 -0.59
CA GLN A 148 10.99 10.17 -1.64
C GLN A 148 10.99 9.47 -2.99
N ARG A 149 10.33 10.05 -4.00
CA ARG A 149 10.42 9.56 -5.38
C ARG A 149 11.86 9.62 -5.87
N ILE A 150 12.34 8.52 -6.42
CA ILE A 150 13.63 8.44 -7.11
C ILE A 150 13.38 8.88 -8.56
N LYS A 151 14.11 9.91 -9.00
CA LYS A 151 14.12 10.38 -10.39
C LYS A 151 15.08 9.54 -11.24
#